data_AF-A0A6A6S8H6-F1
#
_entry.id   AF-A0A6A6S8H6-F1
#
_cell.length_a   1.000
_cell.length_b   1.000
_cell.length_c   1.000
_cell.angle_alpha   90.00
_cell.angle_beta   90.00
_cell.angle_gamma   90.00
#
_symmetry.space_group_name_H-M   'P 1'
#
loop_
_entity.id
_entity.type
_entity.pdbx_description
1 polymer ?
#
loop_
_entity_poly.entity_id
_entity_poly.type
_entity_poly.pdbx_seq_one_letter_code
_entity_poly.pdbx_strand_id
1 'polypeptide(L)'
;CALTRKGLEEGWVANIELDGPKYRRSKVAVLKSETRFLSITTVYMDLQEEYSGQYHAHPYREINCVVQIDKPAEFKGMQGWQGAGWTSSGPGTYHYPQVRSGALIALFFLPAGRISYSAKP
;
A
#
# COMPACT_ATOMS: atom_id res chain seq x y z
N CYS A 1 4.57 -4.34 -14.47
CA CYS A 1 3.72 -3.19 -14.05
C CYS A 1 4.35 -1.86 -14.48
N ALA A 2 4.33 -1.56 -15.80
CA ALA A 2 5.04 -0.40 -16.34
C ALA A 2 4.40 0.95 -15.94
N LEU A 3 3.06 1.04 -15.94
CA LEU A 3 2.34 2.29 -15.64
C LEU A 3 2.54 2.76 -14.20
N THR A 4 2.54 1.85 -13.23
CA THR A 4 2.78 2.20 -11.82
C THR A 4 4.19 2.76 -11.62
N ARG A 5 5.20 2.13 -12.23
CA ARG A 5 6.60 2.60 -12.17
C ARG A 5 6.75 3.95 -12.86
N LYS A 6 6.17 4.10 -14.06
CA LYS A 6 6.15 5.38 -14.77
C LYS A 6 5.48 6.48 -13.96
N GLY A 7 4.37 6.20 -13.27
CA GLY A 7 3.71 7.21 -12.43
C GLY A 7 4.53 7.62 -11.21
N LEU A 8 5.36 6.72 -10.68
CA LEU A 8 6.31 7.02 -9.62
C LEU A 8 7.45 7.90 -10.15
N GLU A 9 7.99 7.58 -11.33
CA GLU A 9 9.01 8.38 -12.03
C GLU A 9 8.50 9.78 -12.37
N GLU A 10 7.24 9.90 -12.81
CA GLU A 10 6.57 11.16 -13.11
C GLU A 10 6.14 11.94 -11.84
N GLY A 11 6.23 11.32 -10.65
CA GLY A 11 6.02 12.00 -9.37
C GLY A 11 4.56 12.28 -8.98
N TRP A 12 3.56 11.73 -9.68
CA TRP A 12 2.14 11.86 -9.28
C TRP A 12 1.65 10.69 -8.40
N VAL A 13 2.36 9.56 -8.45
CA VAL A 13 2.16 8.40 -7.59
C VAL A 13 3.04 8.50 -6.34
N ALA A 14 2.48 8.16 -5.16
CA ALA A 14 3.16 8.19 -3.87
C ALA A 14 3.96 9.48 -3.62
N ASN A 15 3.31 10.64 -3.79
CA ASN A 15 3.95 11.96 -3.77
C ASN A 15 3.82 12.72 -2.43
N ILE A 16 3.06 12.20 -1.46
CA ILE A 16 2.93 12.81 -0.13
C ILE A 16 3.79 12.03 0.85
N GLU A 17 4.80 12.68 1.42
CA GLU A 17 5.66 12.10 2.45
C GLU A 17 4.92 11.94 3.78
N LEU A 18 5.06 10.77 4.39
CA LEU A 18 4.57 10.48 5.74
C LEU A 18 5.72 10.34 6.74
N ASP A 19 6.85 9.80 6.27
CA ASP A 19 8.11 9.71 7.00
C ASP A 19 9.24 9.82 5.99
N GLY A 20 9.43 11.05 5.51
CA GLY A 20 10.41 11.39 4.48
C GLY A 20 10.21 10.67 3.14
N PRO A 21 11.25 10.59 2.31
CA PRO A 21 11.15 10.01 0.97
C PRO A 21 10.95 8.48 0.98
N LYS A 22 11.32 7.80 2.07
CA LYS A 22 11.22 6.35 2.22
C LYS A 22 9.80 5.85 2.43
N TYR A 23 8.88 6.69 2.93
CA TYR A 23 7.49 6.32 3.16
C TYR A 23 6.54 7.41 2.67
N ARG A 24 5.88 7.12 1.55
CA ARG A 24 5.03 8.07 0.85
C ARG A 24 3.71 7.44 0.45
N ARG A 25 2.67 8.25 0.29
CA ARG A 25 1.38 7.81 -0.25
C ARG A 25 0.75 8.83 -1.18
N SER A 26 -0.16 8.40 -2.04
CA SER A 26 -1.07 9.31 -2.73
C SER A 26 -2.34 8.59 -3.19
N LYS A 27 -3.48 9.29 -3.16
CA LYS A 27 -4.73 8.75 -3.67
C LYS A 27 -4.77 8.97 -5.18
N VAL A 28 -4.79 7.88 -5.95
CA VAL A 28 -4.83 7.92 -7.41
C VAL A 28 -6.24 7.74 -7.98
N ALA A 29 -7.16 7.22 -7.17
CA ALA A 29 -8.59 7.21 -7.50
C ALA A 29 -9.45 7.44 -6.26
N VAL A 30 -10.43 8.32 -6.38
CA VAL A 30 -11.51 8.49 -5.39
C VAL A 30 -12.59 7.42 -5.58
N LEU A 31 -13.35 7.14 -4.53
CA LEU A 31 -14.49 6.23 -4.62
C LEU A 31 -15.60 6.86 -5.47
N LYS A 32 -16.10 6.09 -6.44
CA LYS A 32 -17.24 6.46 -7.30
C LYS A 32 -17.84 5.20 -7.93
N SER A 33 -18.97 5.34 -8.61
CA SER A 33 -19.68 4.21 -9.22
C SER A 33 -18.79 3.42 -10.19
N GLU A 34 -17.98 4.10 -10.99
CA GLU A 34 -17.08 3.46 -11.98
C GLU A 34 -15.96 2.66 -11.32
N THR A 35 -15.55 3.03 -10.11
CA THR A 35 -14.56 2.26 -9.32
C THR A 35 -15.22 1.23 -8.42
N ARG A 36 -16.53 0.96 -8.58
CA ARG A 36 -17.34 0.12 -7.67
C ARG A 36 -17.19 0.56 -6.21
N PHE A 37 -17.07 1.86 -5.99
CA PHE A 37 -16.86 2.50 -4.69
C PHE A 37 -15.58 2.08 -3.96
N LEU A 38 -14.58 1.59 -4.70
CA LEU A 38 -13.20 1.45 -4.22
C LEU A 38 -12.48 2.79 -4.38
N SER A 39 -11.74 3.22 -3.36
CA SER A 39 -10.67 4.19 -3.57
C SER A 39 -9.35 3.45 -3.80
N ILE A 40 -8.45 4.03 -4.60
CA ILE A 40 -7.12 3.48 -4.83
C ILE A 40 -6.09 4.45 -4.26
N THR A 41 -5.32 3.98 -3.29
CA THR A 41 -4.20 4.72 -2.69
C THR A 41 -2.92 3.98 -3.01
N THR A 42 -1.92 4.67 -3.53
CA THR A 42 -0.58 4.13 -3.71
C THR A 42 0.24 4.41 -2.47
N VAL A 43 1.08 3.45 -2.08
CA VAL A 43 1.97 3.54 -0.93
C VAL A 43 3.34 3.05 -1.34
N TYR A 44 4.32 3.97 -1.35
CA TYR A 44 5.73 3.67 -1.58
C TYR A 44 6.41 3.45 -0.24
N MET A 45 7.16 2.36 -0.12
CA MET A 45 7.95 2.04 1.06
C MET A 45 9.32 1.52 0.63
N ASP A 46 10.38 1.96 1.30
CA ASP A 46 11.76 1.62 0.96
C ASP A 46 12.62 1.46 2.21
N LEU A 47 13.06 0.23 2.47
CA LEU A 47 14.10 -0.05 3.45
C LEU A 47 14.78 -1.40 3.18
N GLN A 48 16.09 -1.48 3.43
CA GLN A 48 16.86 -2.71 3.27
C GLN A 48 16.54 -3.76 4.34
N GLU A 49 16.46 -3.38 5.61
CA GLU A 49 16.18 -4.30 6.72
C GLU A 49 14.68 -4.57 6.85
N GLU A 50 13.94 -3.78 7.63
CA GLU A 50 12.48 -3.88 7.76
C GLU A 50 11.91 -2.54 8.20
N TYR A 51 10.88 -2.05 7.52
CA TYR A 51 10.20 -0.81 7.86
C TYR A 51 8.72 -1.07 8.09
N SER A 52 8.18 -0.48 9.15
CA SER A 52 6.76 -0.53 9.50
C SER A 52 6.15 0.86 9.35
N GLY A 53 5.08 0.96 8.55
CA GLY A 53 4.32 2.20 8.41
C GLY A 53 3.37 2.43 9.58
N GLN A 54 2.28 3.17 9.34
CA GLN A 54 1.30 3.47 10.38
C GLN A 54 0.38 2.27 10.66
N TYR A 55 0.21 1.91 11.94
CA TYR A 55 -0.78 0.92 12.36
C TYR A 55 -2.20 1.37 12.01
N HIS A 56 -3.00 0.45 11.47
CA HIS A 56 -4.38 0.75 11.11
C HIS A 56 -5.24 -0.51 11.01
N ALA A 57 -6.56 -0.31 10.98
CA ALA A 57 -7.56 -1.33 10.74
C ALA A 57 -8.31 -1.09 9.43
N HIS A 58 -8.79 -2.20 8.84
CA HIS A 58 -9.58 -2.25 7.60
C HIS A 58 -11.02 -2.65 7.89
N PRO A 59 -11.95 -1.70 8.10
CA PRO A 59 -13.34 -2.02 8.42
C PRO A 59 -14.02 -2.91 7.38
N TYR A 60 -13.66 -2.72 6.11
CA TYR A 60 -14.36 -3.32 4.97
C TYR A 60 -13.46 -4.15 4.04
N ARG A 61 -12.28 -4.60 4.51
CA ARG A 61 -11.23 -5.30 3.73
C ARG A 61 -10.20 -4.35 3.09
N GLU A 62 -9.10 -4.93 2.65
CA GLU A 62 -8.13 -4.33 1.73
C GLU A 62 -7.72 -5.36 0.66
N ILE A 63 -7.59 -4.91 -0.59
CA ILE A 63 -6.95 -5.67 -1.67
C ILE A 63 -5.73 -4.87 -2.09
N ASN A 64 -4.57 -5.52 -2.18
CA ASN A 64 -3.32 -4.88 -2.55
C ASN A 64 -2.76 -5.48 -3.83
N CYS A 65 -2.28 -4.62 -4.73
CA CYS A 65 -1.37 -5.01 -5.80
C CYS A 65 0.03 -4.52 -5.47
N VAL A 66 0.96 -5.44 -5.23
CA VAL A 66 2.36 -5.14 -4.92
C VAL A 66 3.16 -5.08 -6.22
N VAL A 67 3.77 -3.93 -6.46
CA VAL A 67 4.71 -3.69 -7.55
C VAL A 67 6.08 -3.44 -6.93
N GLN A 68 6.95 -4.44 -7.02
CA GLN A 68 8.35 -4.28 -6.64
C GLN A 68 9.00 -3.17 -7.48
N ILE A 69 9.79 -2.30 -6.86
CA ILE A 69 10.75 -1.43 -7.55
C ILE A 69 12.07 -2.18 -7.63
N ASP A 70 12.56 -2.62 -6.47
CA ASP A 70 13.66 -3.56 -6.31
C ASP A 70 13.16 -5.00 -6.30
N LYS A 71 13.80 -5.87 -7.09
CA LYS A 71 13.42 -7.29 -7.21
C LYS A 71 13.37 -8.08 -5.88
N PRO A 72 14.24 -7.84 -4.88
CA PRO A 72 14.15 -8.54 -3.61
C PRO A 72 13.11 -7.95 -2.64
N ALA A 73 12.48 -6.81 -2.94
CA ALA A 73 11.60 -6.14 -1.99
C ALA A 73 10.34 -6.96 -1.69
N GLU A 74 9.99 -7.11 -0.41
CA GLU A 74 8.81 -7.87 0.00
C GLU A 74 7.88 -7.02 0.85
N PHE A 75 6.57 -7.23 0.66
CA PHE A 75 5.51 -6.66 1.47
C PHE A 75 4.94 -7.73 2.39
N LYS A 76 4.72 -7.40 3.66
CA LYS A 76 4.09 -8.33 4.62
C LYS A 76 2.57 -8.18 4.59
N GLY A 77 1.90 -9.15 4.00
CA GLY A 77 0.44 -9.29 4.09
C GLY A 77 0.03 -10.27 5.18
N MET A 78 -1.26 -10.59 5.22
CA MET A 78 -1.82 -11.62 6.13
C MET A 78 -1.28 -13.04 5.87
N GLN A 79 -0.68 -13.26 4.70
CA GLN A 79 -0.06 -14.53 4.30
C GLN A 79 1.47 -14.52 4.47
N GLY A 80 2.02 -13.55 5.21
CA GLY A 80 3.45 -13.37 5.37
C GLY A 80 4.08 -12.48 4.30
N TRP A 81 5.40 -12.60 4.14
CA TRP A 81 6.19 -11.82 3.18
C TRP A 81 5.96 -12.29 1.75
N GLN A 82 5.68 -11.35 0.85
CA GLN A 82 5.40 -11.61 -0.56
C GLN A 82 6.05 -10.54 -1.44
N GLY A 83 6.58 -10.94 -2.60
CA GLY A 83 7.09 -10.04 -3.63
C GLY A 83 5.96 -9.44 -4.48
N ALA A 84 6.21 -9.27 -5.78
CA ALA A 84 5.19 -8.78 -6.71
C ALA A 84 3.97 -9.71 -6.77
N GLY A 85 2.76 -9.13 -6.79
CA GLY A 85 1.53 -9.93 -6.85
C GLY A 85 0.34 -9.25 -6.19
N TRP A 86 -0.61 -10.07 -5.75
CA TRP A 86 -1.83 -9.63 -5.10
C TRP A 86 -1.95 -10.24 -3.71
N THR A 87 -2.35 -9.42 -2.73
CA THR A 87 -2.75 -9.91 -1.42
C THR A 87 -4.10 -9.30 -1.04
N SER A 88 -4.86 -9.98 -0.19
CA SER A 88 -6.12 -9.43 0.30
C SER A 88 -6.43 -9.90 1.70
N SER A 89 -6.34 -8.96 2.64
CA SER A 89 -6.75 -9.14 4.04
C SER A 89 -8.28 -9.23 4.10
N GLY A 90 -8.86 -9.72 5.20
CA GLY A 90 -10.33 -9.72 5.40
C GLY A 90 -10.85 -8.41 5.99
N PRO A 91 -12.18 -8.17 6.00
CA PRO A 91 -12.79 -7.14 6.84
C PRO A 91 -12.43 -7.33 8.33
N GLY A 92 -12.24 -6.24 9.05
CA GLY A 92 -11.91 -6.24 10.48
C GLY A 92 -10.43 -6.51 10.80
N THR A 93 -9.60 -6.80 9.80
CA THR A 93 -8.15 -6.98 10.00
C THR A 93 -7.47 -5.67 10.39
N TYR A 94 -6.36 -5.78 11.12
CA TYR A 94 -5.53 -4.67 11.57
C TYR A 94 -4.06 -5.05 11.49
N HIS A 95 -3.21 -4.13 11.05
CA HIS A 95 -1.80 -4.40 10.84
C HIS A 95 -0.96 -3.14 10.70
N TYR A 96 0.36 -3.34 10.78
CA TYR A 96 1.33 -2.44 10.20
C TYR A 96 1.54 -2.86 8.74
N PRO A 97 1.53 -1.94 7.76
CA PRO A 97 2.09 -2.25 6.45
C PRO A 97 3.61 -2.34 6.64
N GLN A 98 4.21 -3.46 6.23
CA GLN A 98 5.64 -3.68 6.41
C GLN A 98 6.33 -4.00 5.09
N VAL A 99 7.52 -3.43 4.90
CA VAL A 99 8.41 -3.70 3.77
C VAL A 99 9.78 -4.17 4.25
N ARG A 100 10.46 -5.00 3.46
CA ARG A 100 11.87 -5.33 3.64
C ARG A 100 12.59 -5.50 2.30
N SER A 101 13.92 -5.50 2.35
CA SER A 101 14.78 -5.87 1.22
C SER A 101 14.64 -4.98 -0.01
N GLY A 102 14.39 -3.68 0.20
CA GLY A 102 14.39 -2.66 -0.84
C GLY A 102 13.04 -1.95 -1.02
N ALA A 103 12.90 -1.28 -2.16
CA ALA A 103 11.76 -0.45 -2.48
C ALA A 103 10.65 -1.23 -3.20
N LEU A 104 9.41 -0.95 -2.81
CA LEU A 104 8.22 -1.35 -3.54
C LEU A 104 7.15 -0.26 -3.48
N ILE A 105 6.14 -0.44 -4.33
CA ILE A 105 4.91 0.32 -4.25
C ILE A 105 3.72 -0.62 -4.24
N ALA A 106 2.81 -0.39 -3.29
CA ALA A 106 1.56 -1.13 -3.20
C ALA A 106 0.37 -0.23 -3.56
N LEU A 107 -0.53 -0.74 -4.40
CA LEU A 107 -1.82 -0.12 -4.67
C LEU A 107 -2.83 -0.73 -3.71
N PHE A 108 -3.33 0.08 -2.78
CA PHE A 108 -4.35 -0.30 -1.82
C PHE A 108 -5.73 0.04 -2.39
N PHE A 109 -6.52 -1.00 -2.67
CA PHE A 109 -7.90 -0.90 -3.08
C PHE A 109 -8.79 -1.05 -1.84
N LEU A 110 -9.44 0.06 -1.48
CA LEU A 110 -10.15 0.19 -0.21
C LEU A 110 -11.65 0.34 -0.46
N PRO A 111 -12.47 -0.63 -0.05
CA PRO A 111 -13.94 -0.51 -0.08
C PRO A 111 -14.43 0.66 0.76
N ALA A 112 -15.30 1.48 0.15
CA ALA A 112 -15.78 2.75 0.70
C ALA A 112 -14.64 3.73 1.10
N GLY A 113 -13.43 3.51 0.59
CA GLY A 113 -12.23 4.28 0.92
C GLY A 113 -11.89 4.35 2.41
N ARG A 114 -12.28 3.33 3.19
CA ARG A 114 -12.13 3.35 4.65
C ARG A 114 -10.86 2.65 5.12
N ILE A 115 -10.10 3.38 5.91
CA ILE A 115 -9.06 2.91 6.83
C ILE A 115 -9.36 3.55 8.18
N SER A 116 -9.17 2.81 9.28
CA SER A 116 -9.28 3.34 10.63
C SER A 116 -7.91 3.41 11.30
N TYR A 117 -7.54 4.60 11.77
CA TYR A 117 -6.31 4.84 12.54
C TYR A 117 -6.57 4.89 14.06
N SER A 118 -7.80 4.60 14.51
CA SER A 118 -8.13 4.57 15.94
C SER A 118 -7.84 3.23 16.62
N ALA A 119 -7.48 2.20 15.85
CA ALA A 119 -7.09 0.91 16.38
C ALA A 119 -5.77 1.04 17.17
N LYS A 120 -5.65 0.27 18.27
CA LYS A 120 -4.43 0.16 19.05
C LYS A 120 -3.77 -1.20 18.78
N PRO A 121 -2.43 -1.28 18.76
CA PRO A 121 -1.70 -2.55 18.64
C PRO A 121 -2.06 -3.55 19.75
#